data_AF-A0A8I0H5M5-F1
#
_entry.id   AF-A0A8I0H5M5-F1
#
_cell.length_a   1.000
_cell.length_b   1.000
_cell.length_c   1.000
_cell.angle_alpha   90.00
_cell.angle_beta   90.00
_cell.angle_gamma   90.00
#
_symmetry.space_group_name_H-M   'P 1'
#
loop_
_entity.id
_entity.type
_entity.pdbx_description
1 polymer ?
#
loop_
_entity_poly.entity_id
_entity_poly.type
_entity_poly.pdbx_seq_one_letter_code
_entity_poly.pdbx_strand_id
1 'polypeptide(L)' 'TPIYQTSTFVFDSCEQGGRRFAGQEGGYIYTRLGNPTVSVLENKVAALEGGEACVAAASGMGAISSALWTIAGAGKHIV' A
#
# COMPACT_ATOMS: atom_id res chain seq x y z
N THR A 1 -11.55 9.93 -10.92
CA THR A 1 -11.72 8.82 -9.97
C THR A 1 -12.51 9.31 -8.78
N PRO A 2 -13.47 8.55 -8.23
CA PRO A 2 -14.16 8.90 -6.98
C PRO A 2 -13.21 9.04 -5.79
N ILE A 3 -13.64 9.75 -4.75
CA ILE A 3 -12.94 9.83 -3.45
C ILE A 3 -13.51 8.74 -2.53
N TYR A 4 -12.71 7.70 -2.26
CA TYR A 4 -13.08 6.62 -1.35
C TYR A 4 -12.72 7.01 0.09
N GLN A 5 -13.49 7.93 0.68
CA GLN A 5 -13.34 8.41 2.06
C GLN A 5 -13.88 7.39 3.08
N THR A 6 -13.30 6.19 3.10
CA THR A 6 -13.65 5.10 4.03
C THR A 6 -12.39 4.55 4.72
N SER A 7 -12.57 3.94 5.89
CA SER A 7 -11.51 3.21 6.59
C SER A 7 -11.52 1.71 6.27
N THR A 8 -12.70 1.11 6.10
CA THR A 8 -12.91 -0.34 5.96
C THR A 8 -13.63 -0.69 4.66
N PHE A 9 -13.54 -1.96 4.27
CA PHE A 9 -14.23 -2.55 3.12
C PHE A 9 -15.00 -3.80 3.56
N VAL A 10 -16.24 -3.94 3.07
CA VAL A 10 -17.09 -5.09 3.37
C VAL A 10 -16.63 -6.31 2.56
N PHE A 11 -16.74 -7.49 3.18
CA PHE A 11 -16.58 -8.77 2.49
C PHE A 11 -17.94 -9.40 2.23
N ASP A 12 -18.08 -10.08 1.10
CA ASP A 12 -19.29 -10.80 0.71
C ASP A 12 -19.51 -12.06 1.57
N SER A 13 -18.43 -12.60 2.16
CA SER A 13 -18.45 -13.79 3.02
C SER A 13 -17.23 -13.82 3.95
N CYS A 14 -17.33 -14.59 5.03
CA CYS A 14 -16.21 -14.85 5.94
C CYS A 14 -15.03 -15.49 5.19
N GLU A 15 -15.32 -16.40 4.26
CA GLU A 15 -14.35 -17.11 3.43
C GLU A 15 -13.59 -16.14 2.52
N GLN A 16 -14.26 -15.14 1.93
CA GLN A 16 -13.60 -14.08 1.15
C GLN A 16 -12.64 -13.27 2.03
N GLY A 17 -13.08 -12.86 3.21
CA GLY A 17 -12.23 -12.17 4.17
C GLY A 17 -10.96 -12.99 4.47
N GLY A 18 -11.12 -14.27 4.81
CA GLY A 18 -10.01 -15.19 5.07
C GLY A 18 -9.01 -15.27 3.92
N ARG A 19 -9.48 -15.43 2.67
CA ARG A 19 -8.60 -15.49 1.49
C ARG A 19 -7.84 -14.19 1.24
N ARG A 20 -8.49 -13.02 1.43
CA ARG A 20 -7.82 -11.71 1.26
C ARG A 20 -6.74 -11.49 2.31
N PHE A 21 -7.01 -11.80 3.58
CA PHE A 21 -6.00 -11.72 4.63
C PHE A 21 -4.85 -12.71 4.43
N ALA A 22 -5.10 -13.87 3.83
CA ALA A 22 -4.07 -14.85 3.46
C ALA A 22 -3.30 -14.49 2.17
N GLY A 23 -3.63 -13.39 1.49
CA GLY A 23 -3.00 -13.00 0.22
C GLY A 23 -3.36 -13.88 -0.98
N GLN A 24 -4.39 -14.72 -0.85
CA GLN A 24 -4.85 -15.66 -1.88
C GLN A 24 -5.87 -15.02 -2.84
N GLU A 25 -6.50 -13.93 -2.41
CA GLU A 25 -7.44 -13.14 -3.21
C GLU A 25 -7.05 -11.67 -3.09
N GLY A 26 -6.98 -10.96 -4.23
CA GLY A 26 -6.73 -9.52 -4.24
C GLY A 26 -7.95 -8.74 -3.76
N GLY A 27 -7.73 -7.51 -3.29
CA GLY A 27 -8.80 -6.60 -2.91
C GLY A 27 -8.43 -5.77 -1.69
N TYR A 28 -9.28 -4.79 -1.39
CA TYR A 28 -9.09 -3.91 -0.26
C TYR A 28 -9.66 -4.53 1.02
N ILE A 29 -8.96 -4.30 2.14
CA ILE A 29 -9.30 -4.78 3.49
C ILE A 29 -9.50 -3.58 4.40
N TYR A 30 -8.48 -2.72 4.48
CA TYR A 30 -8.43 -1.55 5.34
C TYR A 30 -7.56 -0.46 4.69
N THR A 31 -8.00 0.80 4.73
CA THR A 31 -7.35 1.92 4.01
C THR A 31 -5.89 2.14 4.38
N ARG A 32 -5.47 1.77 5.61
CA ARG A 32 -4.05 1.79 6.01
C ARG A 32 -3.14 0.92 5.12
N LEU A 33 -3.69 -0.16 4.55
CA LEU A 33 -2.95 -1.08 3.68
C LEU A 33 -3.13 -0.76 2.20
N GLY A 34 -4.29 -0.24 1.81
CA GLY A 34 -4.58 0.14 0.44
C GLY A 34 -5.97 0.74 0.31
N ASN A 35 -6.13 1.67 -0.65
CA ASN A 35 -7.38 2.36 -0.91
C ASN A 35 -7.51 2.67 -2.41
N PRO A 36 -8.68 2.52 -3.05
CA PRO A 36 -8.81 2.70 -4.50
C PRO A 36 -8.41 4.10 -5.00
N THR A 37 -8.64 5.16 -4.22
CA THR A 37 -8.18 6.51 -4.59
C THR A 37 -6.65 6.59 -4.56
N VAL A 38 -6.02 5.99 -3.55
CA VAL A 38 -4.56 5.98 -3.36
C VAL A 38 -3.87 5.11 -4.42
N SER A 39 -4.42 3.95 -4.75
CA SER A 39 -3.83 3.06 -5.76
C SER A 39 -3.81 3.68 -7.16
N VAL A 40 -4.75 4.58 -7.48
CA VAL A 40 -4.68 5.36 -8.73
C VAL A 40 -3.50 6.34 -8.72
N LEU A 41 -3.17 6.95 -7.58
CA LEU A 41 -1.97 7.79 -7.45
C LEU A 41 -0.71 6.95 -7.62
N GLU A 42 -0.60 5.84 -6.88
CA GLU A 42 0.55 4.93 -6.91
C GLU A 42 0.84 4.44 -8.34
N ASN A 43 -0.18 3.93 -9.04
CA ASN A 43 -0.02 3.44 -10.40
C ASN A 43 0.42 4.54 -11.38
N LYS A 44 -0.07 5.77 -11.21
CA LYS A 44 0.32 6.91 -12.05
C LYS A 44 1.76 7.33 -11.80
N VAL A 45 2.18 7.42 -10.54
CA VAL A 45 3.55 7.78 -10.18
C VAL A 45 4.53 6.72 -10.69
N ALA A 46 4.23 5.44 -10.49
CA ALA A 46 5.03 4.34 -11.02
C ALA A 46 5.20 4.44 -12.55
N ALA A 47 4.10 4.69 -13.28
CA ALA A 47 4.14 4.84 -14.74
C ALA A 47 4.94 6.06 -15.20
N LEU A 48 4.87 7.19 -14.48
CA LEU A 48 5.61 8.41 -14.82
C LEU A 48 7.11 8.26 -14.60
N GLU A 49 7.52 7.54 -13.55
CA GLU A 49 8.93 7.27 -13.23
C GLU A 49 9.50 6.06 -13.99
N GLY A 50 8.68 5.33 -14.75
CA GLY A 50 9.07 4.07 -15.40
C GLY A 50 9.39 2.95 -14.40
N GLY A 51 8.86 3.02 -13.18
CA GLY A 51 9.05 2.03 -12.13
C GLY A 51 8.00 0.91 -12.18
N GLU A 52 8.33 -0.24 -11.59
CA GLU A 52 7.43 -1.41 -11.53
C GLU A 52 6.24 -1.18 -10.58
N ALA A 53 6.45 -0.45 -9.48
CA ALA A 53 5.45 -0.18 -8.45
C ALA A 53 5.76 1.11 -7.69
N CYS A 54 4.75 1.63 -7.00
CA CYS A 54 4.86 2.77 -6.09
C CYS A 54 4.01 2.50 -4.85
N VAL A 55 4.40 3.06 -3.71
CA VAL A 55 3.59 3.07 -2.48
C VAL A 55 3.51 4.50 -1.95
N ALA A 56 2.30 4.96 -1.65
CA ALA A 56 2.09 6.28 -1.09
C ALA A 56 2.32 6.27 0.44
N ALA A 57 3.00 7.30 0.94
CA ALA A 57 3.17 7.53 2.37
C ALA A 57 2.43 8.79 2.82
N ALA A 58 2.22 8.92 4.14
CA ALA A 58 1.55 10.09 4.71
C ALA A 58 2.35 11.40 4.53
N SER A 59 3.67 11.31 4.35
CA SER A 59 4.55 12.45 4.10
C SER A 59 5.85 12.02 3.39
N GLY A 60 6.62 12.98 2.90
CA GLY A 60 7.95 12.70 2.34
C GLY A 60 8.89 12.04 3.35
N MET A 61 8.88 12.48 4.62
CA MET A 61 9.64 11.83 5.69
C MET A 61 9.15 10.41 5.97
N GLY A 62 7.84 10.15 5.86
CA GLY A 62 7.27 8.81 5.97
C GLY A 62 7.77 7.88 4.87
N ALA A 63 7.88 8.37 3.63
CA ALA A 63 8.42 7.61 2.51
C ALA A 63 9.91 7.28 2.73
N ILE A 64 10.72 8.28 3.06
CA ILE A 64 12.17 8.12 3.30
C ILE A 64 12.42 7.13 4.45
N SER A 65 11.77 7.33 5.60
CA SER A 65 11.95 6.47 6.77
C SER A 65 11.50 5.03 6.48
N SER A 66 10.36 4.83 5.81
CA SER A 66 9.87 3.49 5.48
C SER A 66 10.81 2.75 4.55
N ALA A 67 11.30 3.41 3.49
CA ALA A 67 12.26 2.82 2.56
C ALA A 67 13.56 2.37 3.26
N LEU A 68 14.09 3.22 4.16
CA LEU A 68 15.30 2.89 4.91
C LEU A 68 15.06 1.76 5.92
N TRP A 69 14.01 1.84 6.75
CA TRP A 69 13.74 0.84 7.78
C TRP A 69 13.42 -0.55 7.21
N THR A 70 12.85 -0.63 6.01
CA THR A 70 12.62 -1.92 5.33
C THR A 70 13.94 -2.65 5.02
N ILE A 71 15.05 -1.94 4.82
CA ILE A 71 16.34 -2.55 4.45
C ILE A 71 17.40 -2.48 5.58
N ALA A 72 17.30 -1.50 6.48
CA ALA A 72 18.26 -1.15 7.53
C ALA A 72 17.98 -1.88 8.86
N GLY A 73 18.43 -3.14 8.96
CA GLY A 73 18.46 -3.87 10.23
C GLY A 73 19.61 -3.43 11.15
N ALA A 74 19.56 -3.83 12.43
CA ALA A 74 20.63 -3.55 13.39
C ALA A 74 21.99 -4.05 12.89
N GLY A 75 23.03 -3.23 13.06
CA GLY A 75 24.39 -3.53 12.61
C GLY A 75 24.65 -3.31 11.11
N LYS A 76 23.64 -2.92 10.32
CA LYS A 76 23.85 -2.54 8.91
C LYS A 76 24.35 -1.11 8.77
N HIS A 77 25.05 -0.84 7.67
CA HIS A 77 25.55 0.47 7.27
C HIS A 77 25.00 0.84 5.88
N ILE A 78 24.57 2.10 5.72
CA ILE A 78 24.05 2.68 4.48
C ILE A 78 24.96 3.84 4.11
N VAL A 79 25.37 3.91 2.84
CA VAL A 79 26.17 4.99 2.24
C VAL A 79 25.27 5.90 1.42
#